data_AF-A0A3G1KRX2-F1
#
_entry.id   AF-A0A3G1KRX2-F1
#
_cell.length_a   1.000
_cell.length_b   1.000
_cell.length_c   1.000
_cell.angle_alpha   90.00
_cell.angle_beta   90.00
_cell.angle_gamma   90.00
#
_symmetry.space_group_name_H-M   'P 1'
#
loop_
_entity.id
_entity.type
_entity.pdbx_description
1 polymer ?
#
loop_
_entity_poly.entity_id
_entity_poly.type
_entity_poly.pdbx_seq_one_letter_code
_entity_poly.pdbx_strand_id
1 'polypeptide(L)'
;MPHQAVAKELTLNLNQPLAAQDFYQIIAGLLQELGQRLNIRGIIPGHLKVLVVENDVFAAYSCTMPGKITDRVSPGWHDFLFFHPRLYLNVVLVEIPLEKVHEIVNSCLEEMLRKLDSYLIGYD
;
A
#
# COMPACT_ATOMS: atom_id res chain seq x y z
N MET A 1 -1.68 -23.81 -11.14
CA MET A 1 -2.58 -23.11 -10.19
C MET A 1 -2.77 -21.69 -10.71
N PRO A 2 -4.01 -21.17 -10.82
CA PRO A 2 -4.21 -19.81 -11.29
C PRO A 2 -3.69 -18.81 -10.24
N HIS A 3 -2.79 -17.93 -10.66
CA HIS A 3 -2.40 -16.76 -9.89
C HIS A 3 -3.49 -15.70 -10.08
N GLN A 4 -4.00 -15.15 -8.99
CA GLN A 4 -4.89 -14.00 -9.00
C GLN A 4 -4.08 -12.75 -8.71
N ALA A 5 -4.33 -11.67 -9.45
CA ALA A 5 -3.64 -10.42 -9.28
C ALA A 5 -4.66 -9.28 -9.22
N VAL A 6 -4.54 -8.44 -8.19
CA VAL A 6 -5.27 -7.19 -8.04
C VAL A 6 -4.25 -6.07 -8.06
N ALA A 7 -4.42 -5.15 -9.00
CA ALA A 7 -3.69 -3.90 -9.06
C ALA A 7 -4.63 -2.74 -8.75
N LYS A 8 -4.18 -1.80 -7.92
CA LYS A 8 -4.89 -0.57 -7.57
C LYS A 8 -3.95 0.61 -7.70
N GLU A 9 -4.45 1.65 -8.32
CA GLU A 9 -3.82 2.96 -8.37
C GLU A 9 -4.72 3.93 -7.62
N LEU A 10 -4.13 4.75 -6.76
CA LEU A 10 -4.82 5.84 -6.09
C LEU A 10 -3.96 7.10 -6.17
N THR A 11 -4.58 8.23 -6.43
CA THR A 11 -3.93 9.54 -6.22
C THR A 11 -4.53 10.18 -4.99
N LEU A 12 -3.71 10.44 -3.96
CA LEU A 12 -4.20 11.17 -2.78
C LEU A 12 -4.06 12.66 -2.99
N ASN A 13 -5.02 13.43 -2.47
CA ASN A 13 -4.92 14.88 -2.40
C ASN A 13 -4.99 15.31 -0.93
N LEU A 14 -3.84 15.73 -0.38
CA LEU A 14 -3.69 16.06 1.03
C LEU A 14 -3.90 17.57 1.27
N ASN A 15 -4.62 17.94 2.33
CA ASN A 15 -4.78 19.34 2.77
C ASN A 15 -3.56 19.89 3.49
N GLN A 16 -2.74 19.01 4.04
CA GLN A 16 -1.53 19.31 4.77
C GLN A 16 -0.45 18.29 4.37
N PRO A 17 0.83 18.71 4.32
CA PRO A 17 1.90 17.81 3.95
C PRO A 17 2.00 16.63 4.90
N LEU A 18 2.24 15.44 4.34
CA LEU A 18 2.50 14.23 5.11
C LEU A 18 3.99 13.89 5.03
N ALA A 19 4.63 13.71 6.19
CA ALA A 19 6.04 13.35 6.23
C ALA A 19 6.24 11.89 5.81
N ALA A 20 7.39 11.60 5.20
CA ALA A 20 7.74 10.27 4.72
C ALA A 20 7.66 9.18 5.81
N GLN A 21 8.00 9.51 7.05
CA GLN A 21 7.90 8.58 8.18
C GLN A 21 6.45 8.23 8.53
N ASP A 22 5.55 9.21 8.51
CA ASP A 22 4.12 8.96 8.74
C ASP A 22 3.52 8.16 7.59
N PHE A 23 3.94 8.48 6.36
CA PHE A 23 3.58 7.72 5.16
C PHE A 23 4.00 6.25 5.29
N TYR A 24 5.23 6.00 5.75
CA TYR A 24 5.71 4.65 6.03
C TYR A 24 4.79 3.90 7.00
N GLN A 25 4.37 4.53 8.11
CA GLN A 25 3.50 3.88 9.10
C GLN A 25 2.14 3.49 8.50
N ILE A 26 1.57 4.35 7.66
CA ILE A 26 0.29 4.09 6.97
C ILE A 26 0.44 2.90 6.01
N ILE A 27 1.48 2.89 5.17
CA ILE A 27 1.72 1.82 4.21
C ILE A 27 2.05 0.50 4.91
N ALA A 28 2.85 0.56 5.98
CA ALA A 28 3.16 -0.61 6.77
C ALA A 28 1.89 -1.20 7.40
N GLY A 29 1.01 -0.35 7.93
CA GLY A 29 -0.29 -0.74 8.44
C GLY A 29 -1.18 -1.41 7.37
N LEU A 30 -1.26 -0.83 6.17
CA LEU A 30 -1.99 -1.42 5.04
C LEU A 30 -1.45 -2.82 4.69
N LEU A 31 -0.13 -2.95 4.52
CA LEU A 31 0.51 -4.21 4.14
C LEU A 31 0.36 -5.29 5.23
N GLN A 32 0.40 -4.88 6.50
CA GLN A 32 0.16 -5.78 7.63
C GLN A 32 -1.29 -6.28 7.64
N GLU A 33 -2.27 -5.39 7.48
CA GLU A 33 -3.69 -5.74 7.48
C GLU A 33 -4.03 -6.67 6.30
N LEU A 34 -3.55 -6.35 5.10
CA LEU A 34 -3.67 -7.21 3.92
C LEU A 34 -3.08 -8.59 4.19
N GLY A 35 -1.88 -8.64 4.78
CA GLY A 35 -1.27 -9.91 5.16
C GLY A 35 -2.13 -10.72 6.14
N GLN A 36 -2.65 -10.08 7.18
CA GLN A 36 -3.47 -10.75 8.18
C GLN A 36 -4.80 -11.28 7.58
N ARG A 37 -5.53 -10.45 6.84
CA ARG A 37 -6.86 -10.82 6.28
C ARG A 37 -6.77 -11.83 5.15
N LEU A 38 -5.71 -11.77 4.34
CA LEU A 38 -5.45 -12.76 3.30
C LEU A 38 -4.87 -14.05 3.88
N ASN A 39 -4.62 -14.10 5.20
CA ASN A 39 -4.12 -15.24 5.96
C ASN A 39 -2.93 -15.88 5.26
N ILE A 40 -1.75 -15.22 5.28
CA ILE A 40 -0.49 -15.61 4.61
C ILE A 40 -0.01 -17.03 5.02
N ARG A 41 -0.75 -18.06 4.65
CA ARG A 41 -0.40 -19.47 4.65
C ARG A 41 -0.44 -19.88 3.19
N GLY A 42 0.60 -19.54 2.42
CA GLY A 42 0.70 -19.89 0.99
C GLY A 42 1.18 -18.78 0.04
N ILE A 43 1.57 -17.61 0.54
CA ILE A 43 2.08 -16.52 -0.30
C ILE A 43 3.54 -16.79 -0.69
N ILE A 44 3.82 -16.83 -2.00
CA ILE A 44 5.18 -16.84 -2.57
C ILE A 44 5.84 -15.46 -2.28
N PRO A 45 7.14 -15.39 -1.96
CA PRO A 45 7.82 -14.11 -1.75
C PRO A 45 7.60 -13.11 -2.91
N GLY A 46 7.14 -11.89 -2.60
CA GLY A 46 7.01 -10.76 -3.55
C GLY A 46 5.58 -10.38 -3.97
N HIS A 47 4.58 -10.73 -3.16
CA HIS A 47 3.16 -10.72 -3.55
C HIS A 47 2.33 -9.53 -3.07
N LEU A 48 2.74 -8.80 -2.03
CA LEU A 48 2.15 -7.51 -1.67
C LEU A 48 3.19 -6.43 -1.89
N LYS A 49 2.95 -5.56 -2.88
CA LYS A 49 3.87 -4.46 -3.21
C LYS A 49 3.12 -3.16 -3.25
N VAL A 50 3.70 -2.14 -2.64
CA VAL A 50 3.21 -0.77 -2.73
C VAL A 50 4.34 0.09 -3.27
N LEU A 51 4.06 0.89 -4.28
CA LEU A 51 4.95 1.95 -4.73
C LEU A 51 4.27 3.28 -4.44
N VAL A 52 4.97 4.15 -3.74
CA VAL A 52 4.57 5.55 -3.50
C VAL A 52 5.49 6.43 -4.32
N VAL A 53 4.93 7.36 -5.08
CA VAL A 53 5.68 8.29 -5.92
C VAL A 53 5.06 9.68 -5.84
N GLU A 54 5.91 10.69 -5.66
CA GLU A 54 5.56 12.09 -5.91
C GLU A 54 6.80 12.81 -6.45
N ASN A 55 6.65 13.48 -7.59
CA ASN A 55 7.77 14.05 -8.35
C ASN A 55 8.86 12.98 -8.61
N ASP A 56 10.11 13.27 -8.25
CA ASP A 56 11.26 12.38 -8.40
C ASP A 56 11.53 11.51 -7.15
N VAL A 57 10.66 11.61 -6.14
CA VAL A 57 10.80 10.89 -4.87
C VAL A 57 9.90 9.66 -4.83
N PHE A 58 10.45 8.52 -4.45
CA PHE A 58 9.70 7.26 -4.39
C PHE A 58 10.11 6.34 -3.23
N ALA A 59 9.17 5.49 -2.83
CA ALA A 59 9.42 4.32 -2.00
C ALA A 59 8.67 3.11 -2.52
N ALA A 60 9.41 2.00 -2.67
CA ALA A 60 8.87 0.71 -3.03
C ALA A 60 8.89 -0.20 -1.80
N TYR A 61 7.71 -0.59 -1.34
CA TYR A 61 7.48 -1.50 -0.23
C TYR A 61 7.13 -2.88 -0.74
N SER A 62 7.65 -3.90 -0.08
CA SER A 62 7.34 -5.29 -0.35
C SER A 62 7.11 -6.03 0.97
N CYS A 63 5.97 -6.68 1.08
CA CYS A 63 5.61 -7.55 2.18
C CYS A 63 5.52 -8.98 1.68
N THR A 64 6.38 -9.85 2.22
CA THR A 64 6.42 -11.28 1.85
C THR A 64 5.80 -12.18 2.93
N MET A 65 5.67 -11.66 4.16
CA MET A 65 5.00 -12.29 5.30
C MET A 65 4.41 -11.19 6.20
N PRO A 66 3.35 -11.46 6.99
CA PRO A 66 2.77 -10.45 7.87
C PRO A 66 3.83 -9.87 8.79
N GLY A 67 3.93 -8.54 8.83
CA GLY A 67 4.89 -7.82 9.66
C GLY A 67 6.34 -7.84 9.16
N LYS A 68 6.66 -8.54 8.05
CA LYS A 68 7.98 -8.45 7.39
C LYS A 68 7.87 -7.60 6.13
N ILE A 69 7.99 -6.30 6.34
CA ILE A 69 8.01 -5.30 5.27
C ILE A 69 9.46 -4.92 5.00
N THR A 70 9.79 -4.87 3.72
CA THR A 70 11.07 -4.37 3.21
C THR A 70 10.78 -3.19 2.31
N ASP A 71 11.63 -2.19 2.34
CA ASP A 71 11.48 -0.97 1.57
C ASP A 71 12.75 -0.64 0.77
N ARG A 72 12.56 0.09 -0.32
CA ARG A 72 13.62 0.75 -1.08
C ARG A 72 13.15 2.15 -1.39
N VAL A 73 13.95 3.13 -1.00
CA VAL A 73 13.61 4.54 -1.13
C VAL A 73 14.56 5.26 -2.06
N SER A 74 14.09 6.32 -2.71
CA SER A 74 14.93 7.24 -3.48
C SER A 74 15.78 8.13 -2.57
N PRO A 75 16.83 8.78 -3.10
CA PRO A 75 17.44 9.92 -2.42
C PRO A 75 16.38 10.97 -2.07
N GLY A 76 16.54 11.62 -0.91
CA GLY A 76 15.62 12.67 -0.44
C GLY A 76 14.31 12.18 0.15
N TRP A 77 14.01 10.87 0.12
CA TRP A 77 12.75 10.32 0.65
C TRP A 77 12.47 10.75 2.09
N HIS A 78 13.42 10.58 3.01
CA HIS A 78 13.20 10.79 4.44
C HIS A 78 12.85 12.24 4.81
N ASP A 79 13.28 13.21 4.00
CA ASP A 79 13.05 14.64 4.23
C ASP A 79 11.90 15.20 3.37
N PHE A 80 11.27 14.35 2.54
CA PHE A 80 10.22 14.78 1.62
C PHE A 80 8.85 14.89 2.33
N LEU A 81 8.08 15.89 1.90
CA LEU A 81 6.72 16.16 2.33
C LEU A 81 5.76 15.93 1.18
N PHE A 82 4.87 14.97 1.33
CA PHE A 82 3.91 14.57 0.30
C PHE A 82 2.65 15.44 0.33
N PHE A 83 2.17 15.83 -0.84
CA PHE A 83 0.89 16.54 -1.02
C PHE A 83 -0.03 15.79 -1.98
N HIS A 84 0.54 15.28 -3.07
CA HIS A 84 -0.18 14.55 -4.11
C HIS A 84 0.45 13.19 -4.44
N PRO A 85 0.65 12.31 -3.44
CA PRO A 85 1.32 11.05 -3.67
C PRO A 85 0.44 10.10 -4.49
N ARG A 86 1.07 9.46 -5.47
CA ARG A 86 0.47 8.35 -6.23
C ARG A 86 0.87 7.04 -5.59
N LEU A 87 -0.12 6.20 -5.33
CA LEU A 87 0.02 4.87 -4.74
C LEU A 87 -0.31 3.81 -5.78
N TYR A 88 0.61 2.88 -5.97
CA TYR A 88 0.42 1.69 -6.77
C TYR A 88 0.49 0.46 -5.88
N LEU A 89 -0.65 -0.15 -5.58
CA LEU A 89 -0.74 -1.39 -4.84
C LEU A 89 -0.88 -2.57 -5.81
N ASN A 90 -0.03 -3.58 -5.65
CA ASN A 90 -0.11 -4.85 -6.35
C ASN A 90 -0.21 -5.98 -5.33
N VAL A 91 -1.27 -6.77 -5.45
CA VAL A 91 -1.56 -7.95 -4.63
C VAL A 91 -1.65 -9.15 -5.55
N VAL A 92 -0.73 -10.10 -5.44
CA VAL A 92 -0.72 -11.32 -6.23
C VAL A 92 -0.83 -12.50 -5.28
N LEU A 93 -1.80 -13.39 -5.49
CA LEU A 93 -2.10 -14.50 -4.59
C LEU A 93 -2.39 -15.77 -5.39
N VAL A 94 -2.29 -16.91 -4.72
CA VAL A 94 -2.66 -18.22 -5.28
C VAL A 94 -3.79 -18.77 -4.42
N GLU A 95 -4.69 -19.56 -5.03
CA GLU A 95 -5.73 -20.34 -4.33
C GLU A 95 -6.85 -19.53 -3.65
N ILE A 96 -6.79 -18.20 -3.65
CA ILE A 96 -7.86 -17.33 -3.16
C ILE A 96 -8.70 -16.86 -4.36
N PRO A 97 -10.05 -16.96 -4.32
CA PRO A 97 -10.92 -16.42 -5.36
C PRO A 97 -10.70 -14.93 -5.60
N LEU A 98 -10.64 -14.50 -6.87
CA LEU A 98 -10.33 -13.11 -7.25
C LEU A 98 -11.27 -12.10 -6.61
N GLU A 99 -12.58 -12.39 -6.58
CA GLU A 99 -13.60 -11.52 -5.96
C GLU A 99 -13.29 -11.26 -4.49
N LYS A 100 -12.92 -12.30 -3.74
CA LYS A 100 -12.52 -12.19 -2.34
C LYS A 100 -11.25 -11.36 -2.17
N VAL A 101 -10.29 -11.47 -3.09
CA VAL A 101 -9.08 -10.61 -3.08
C VAL A 101 -9.48 -9.14 -3.28
N HIS A 102 -10.36 -8.85 -4.24
CA HIS A 102 -10.86 -7.50 -4.47
C HIS A 102 -11.59 -6.93 -3.26
N GLU A 103 -12.49 -7.69 -2.64
CA GLU A 103 -13.23 -7.28 -1.45
C GLU A 103 -12.29 -6.89 -0.30
N ILE A 104 -11.31 -7.76 -0.02
CA ILE A 104 -10.34 -7.52 1.06
C ILE A 104 -9.45 -6.31 0.73
N VAL A 105 -8.95 -6.21 -0.51
CA VAL A 105 -8.12 -5.08 -0.94
C VAL A 105 -8.88 -3.76 -0.83
N ASN A 106 -10.11 -3.70 -1.34
CA ASN A 106 -10.93 -2.49 -1.27
C ASN A 106 -11.21 -2.11 0.19
N SER A 107 -11.60 -3.07 1.03
CA SER A 107 -11.86 -2.83 2.45
C SER A 107 -10.62 -2.31 3.19
N CYS A 108 -9.43 -2.88 2.95
CA CYS A 108 -8.20 -2.40 3.57
C CYS A 108 -7.80 -1.00 3.06
N LEU A 109 -8.04 -0.70 1.78
CA LEU A 109 -7.80 0.63 1.23
C LEU A 109 -8.75 1.68 1.83
N GLU A 110 -10.04 1.37 1.96
CA GLU A 110 -11.00 2.24 2.62
C GLU A 110 -10.61 2.53 4.07
N GLU A 111 -10.16 1.52 4.81
CA GLU A 111 -9.67 1.71 6.19
C GLU A 111 -8.38 2.55 6.25
N MET A 112 -7.46 2.36 5.30
CA MET A 112 -6.26 3.19 5.17
C MET A 112 -6.65 4.65 4.90
N LEU A 113 -7.58 4.88 3.98
CA LEU A 113 -8.06 6.21 3.63
C LEU A 113 -8.75 6.88 4.82
N ARG A 114 -9.55 6.16 5.61
CA ARG A 114 -10.12 6.68 6.86
C ARG A 114 -9.07 7.12 7.88
N LYS A 115 -7.93 6.41 7.97
CA LYS A 115 -6.80 6.83 8.83
C LYS A 115 -6.13 8.10 8.31
N LEU A 116 -6.28 8.39 7.03
CA LEU A 116 -5.80 9.58 6.36
C LEU A 116 -6.86 10.70 6.31
N ASP A 117 -8.10 10.49 6.78
CA ASP A 117 -9.20 11.47 6.65
C ASP A 117 -8.84 12.84 7.23
N SER A 118 -8.08 12.92 8.32
CA SER A 118 -7.63 14.20 8.88
C SER A 118 -6.65 14.96 7.97
N TYR A 119 -6.05 14.28 7.00
CA TYR A 119 -5.10 14.81 6.01
C TYR A 119 -5.72 14.95 4.62
N LEU A 120 -6.84 14.30 4.31
CA LEU A 120 -7.38 14.22 2.96
C LEU A 120 -8.35 15.36 2.63
N ILE A 121 -8.25 15.86 1.40
CA ILE A 121 -9.30 16.64 0.72
C ILE A 121 -10.12 15.71 -0.19
N GLY A 122 -9.48 14.68 -0.75
CA GLY A 122 -10.10 13.68 -1.63
C GLY A 122 -9.07 12.69 -2.20
N TYR A 123 -9.55 11.72 -2.98
CA TYR A 123 -8.74 10.77 -3.73
C TYR A 123 -9.50 10.32 -4.99
N ASP A 124 -8.76 10.07 -6.08
CA ASP A 124 -9.27 9.54 -7.36
C ASP A 124 -8.75 8.12 -7.62
#